data_AF-A0A848K4C8-F1
#
_entry.id   AF-A0A848K4C8-F1
#
_cell.length_a   1.000
_cell.length_b   1.000
_cell.length_c   1.000
_cell.angle_alpha   90.00
_cell.angle_beta   90.00
_cell.angle_gamma   90.00
#
_symmetry.space_group_name_H-M   'P 1'
#
loop_
_entity.id
_entity.type
_entity.pdbx_description
1 polymer ?
#
loop_
_entity_poly.entity_id
_entity_poly.type
_entity_poly.pdbx_seq_one_letter_code
_entity_poly.pdbx_strand_id
1 'polypeptide(L)' 'MPLKEEDIQPGKCYKTKGLDNYKVISMTRGIVTYVTWTSPLRINVGVKQFADAVYKEVPCPK' A
#
# COMPACT_ATOMS: atom_id res chain seq x y z
N MET A 1 -2.52 11.07 9.78
CA MET A 1 -2.83 9.82 10.50
C MET A 1 -2.57 8.67 9.54
N PRO A 2 -2.17 7.48 10.02
CA PRO A 2 -2.17 6.28 9.18
C PRO A 2 -3.58 6.02 8.65
N LEU A 3 -3.68 5.41 7.47
CA LEU A 3 -4.98 5.02 6.93
C LEU A 3 -5.58 3.88 7.75
N LYS A 4 -6.91 3.73 7.70
CA LYS A 4 -7.54 2.55 8.27
C LYS A 4 -7.39 1.39 7.29
N GLU A 5 -7.45 0.16 7.81
CA GLU A 5 -7.43 -1.05 7.00
C GLU A 5 -8.54 -1.05 5.93
N GLU A 6 -9.69 -0.47 6.27
CA GLU A 6 -10.87 -0.31 5.42
C GLU A 6 -10.60 0.57 4.18
N ASP A 7 -9.67 1.51 4.29
CA ASP A 7 -9.30 2.44 3.22
C ASP A 7 -8.28 1.82 2.25
N ILE A 8 -7.74 0.64 2.58
CA ILE A 8 -6.78 -0.08 1.74
C ILE A 8 -7.52 -0.91 0.70
N GLN A 9 -7.32 -0.56 -0.57
CA GLN A 9 -7.99 -1.19 -1.71
C GLN A 9 -6.97 -1.71 -2.72
N PRO A 10 -7.23 -2.88 -3.32
CA PRO A 10 -6.42 -3.39 -4.41
C PRO A 10 -6.51 -2.50 -5.64
N GLY A 11 -5.39 -2.33 -6.34
CA GLY A 11 -5.27 -1.47 -7.53
C GLY A 11 -5.02 0.02 -7.21
N LYS A 12 -5.08 0.42 -5.95
CA LYS A 12 -4.77 1.78 -5.51
C LYS A 12 -3.30 1.95 -5.17
N CYS A 13 -2.83 3.19 -5.24
CA CYS A 13 -1.49 3.56 -4.83
C CYS A 13 -1.53 4.39 -3.55
N TYR A 14 -0.54 4.17 -2.70
CA TYR A 14 -0.46 4.79 -1.40
C TYR A 14 0.94 5.34 -1.16
N LYS A 15 1.03 6.41 -0.39
CA LYS A 15 2.28 7.02 0.04
C LYS A 15 2.49 6.76 1.53
N THR A 16 3.70 6.34 1.93
CA THR A 16 4.05 6.28 3.35
C THR A 16 4.50 7.64 3.87
N LYS A 17 4.80 7.72 5.16
CA LYS A 17 5.40 8.92 5.76
C LYS A 17 6.77 9.28 5.16
N GLY A 18 7.44 8.32 4.51
CA GLY A 18 8.73 8.50 3.86
C GLY A 18 8.61 9.03 2.42
N LEU A 19 9.64 8.73 1.63
CA LEU A 19 9.69 9.07 0.21
C LEU A 19 9.13 7.97 -0.70
N ASP A 20 8.83 6.80 -0.14
CA ASP A 20 8.36 5.66 -0.91
C ASP A 20 6.86 5.74 -1.23
N ASN A 21 6.55 5.29 -2.44
CA ASN A 21 5.20 5.11 -2.93
C ASN A 21 5.00 3.63 -3.25
N TYR A 22 3.79 3.16 -2.96
CA TYR A 22 3.41 1.77 -3.02
C TYR A 22 2.21 1.63 -3.94
N LYS A 23 2.13 0.53 -4.67
CA LYS A 23 0.95 0.13 -5.42
C LYS A 23 0.45 -1.19 -4.86
N VAL A 24 -0.76 -1.22 -4.35
CA VAL A 24 -1.39 -2.46 -3.91
C VAL A 24 -1.81 -3.24 -5.15
N ILE A 25 -1.29 -4.45 -5.30
CA ILE A 25 -1.62 -5.35 -6.39
C ILE A 25 -2.87 -6.15 -6.03
N SER A 26 -2.86 -6.74 -4.83
CA SER A 26 -3.92 -7.63 -4.39
C SER A 26 -4.06 -7.59 -2.88
N MET A 27 -5.25 -7.90 -2.38
CA MET A 27 -5.52 -8.08 -0.96
C MET A 27 -6.29 -9.38 -0.76
N THR A 28 -5.77 -10.29 0.06
CA THR A 28 -6.34 -11.62 0.29
C THR A 28 -6.30 -11.96 1.78
N ARG A 29 -7.44 -12.26 2.39
CA ARG A 29 -7.56 -12.70 3.80
C ARG A 29 -6.74 -11.84 4.79
N GLY A 30 -6.78 -10.52 4.65
CA GLY A 30 -6.05 -9.59 5.52
C GLY A 30 -4.55 -9.46 5.21
N ILE A 31 -4.07 -10.02 4.10
CA ILE A 31 -2.71 -9.82 3.57
C ILE A 31 -2.78 -8.90 2.36
N VAL A 32 -1.99 -7.85 2.38
CA VAL A 32 -1.82 -6.89 1.28
C VAL A 32 -0.54 -7.25 0.54
N THR A 33 -0.65 -7.45 -0.76
CA THR A 33 0.47 -7.55 -1.69
C THR A 33 0.65 -6.20 -2.35
N TYR A 34 1.80 -5.58 -2.14
CA TYR A 34 2.13 -4.30 -2.75
C TYR A 34 3.49 -4.35 -3.45
N VAL A 35 3.75 -3.39 -4.33
CA VAL A 35 5.07 -3.13 -4.93
C VAL A 35 5.46 -1.69 -4.66
N THR A 36 6.75 -1.41 -4.52
CA THR A 36 7.25 -0.04 -4.44
C THR A 36 7.50 0.50 -5.85
N TRP A 37 7.50 1.82 -6.02
CA TRP A 37 7.89 2.42 -7.31
C TRP A 37 9.39 2.35 -7.55
N THR A 38 10.17 2.41 -6.46
CA THR A 38 11.63 2.34 -6.47
C THR A 38 12.14 0.92 -6.73
N SER A 39 11.35 -0.11 -6.44
CA SER A 39 11.71 -1.50 -6.70
C SER A 39 10.46 -2.34 -7.07
N PRO A 40 10.47 -3.05 -8.20
CA PRO A 40 9.33 -3.87 -8.64
C PRO A 40 9.13 -5.15 -7.81
N LEU A 41 9.74 -5.26 -6.64
CA LEU A 41 9.59 -6.40 -5.74
C LEU A 41 8.20 -6.42 -5.11
N ARG A 42 7.53 -7.56 -5.23
CA ARG A 42 6.24 -7.81 -4.57
C ARG A 42 6.49 -8.16 -3.11
N ILE A 43 5.90 -7.37 -2.22
CA ILE A 43 5.98 -7.55 -0.77
C ILE A 43 4.59 -7.92 -0.26
N ASN A 44 4.53 -8.96 0.57
CA ASN A 44 3.31 -9.38 1.26
C ASN A 44 3.41 -8.97 2.73
N VAL A 45 2.40 -8.27 3.21
CA VAL A 45 2.34 -7.76 4.59
C VAL A 45 0.91 -7.87 5.11
N GLY A 46 0.71 -7.89 6.43
CA GLY A 46 -0.63 -7.77 7.00
C GLY A 46 -1.25 -6.41 6.66
N VAL A 47 -2.56 -6.38 6.37
CA VAL A 47 -3.30 -5.14 6.04
C VAL A 47 -3.17 -4.09 7.13
N LYS A 48 -3.16 -4.51 8.40
CA LYS A 48 -2.93 -3.64 9.56
C LYS A 48 -1.57 -2.95 9.52
N GLN A 49 -0.51 -3.72 9.30
CA GLN A 49 0.85 -3.18 9.20
C GLN A 49 1.01 -2.28 7.98
N PHE A 50 0.36 -2.62 6.86
CA PHE A 50 0.36 -1.76 5.68
C PHE A 50 -0.36 -0.43 5.96
N ALA A 51 -1.55 -0.49 6.54
CA ALA A 51 -2.37 0.67 6.89
C ALA A 51 -1.65 1.60 7.87
N ASP A 52 -0.92 1.05 8.85
CA ASP A 52 -0.06 1.82 9.77
C ASP A 52 1.12 2.53 9.05
N ALA A 53 1.62 1.95 7.96
CA ALA A 53 2.72 2.52 7.20
C ALA A 53 2.25 3.64 6.25
N VAL A 54 1.08 3.47 5.62
CA VAL A 54 0.57 4.39 4.61
C VAL A 54 -0.28 5.52 5.19
N TYR A 55 -0.17 6.71 4.61
CA TYR A 55 -0.81 7.93 5.14
C TYR A 55 -1.82 8.55 4.19
N LYS A 56 -1.66 8.31 2.88
CA LYS A 56 -2.52 8.92 1.87
C LYS A 56 -2.59 8.06 0.62
N GLU A 57 -3.78 7.96 0.04
CA GLU A 57 -3.95 7.48 -1.33
C GLU A 57 -3.37 8.51 -2.31
N VAL A 58 -2.59 8.03 -3.27
CA VAL A 58 -2.01 8.85 -4.34
C VAL A 58 -2.40 8.27 -5.69
N PRO A 59 -2.50 9.10 -6.74
CA PRO A 59 -2.71 8.59 -8.09
C PRO A 59 -1.56 7.65 -8.48
N CYS A 60 -1.90 6.49 -9.03
CA CYS A 60 -0.90 5.61 -9.60
C CYS A 60 -0.27 6.24 -10.85
N PRO A 61 1.05 6.12 -11.05
CA PRO A 61 1.68 6.49 -12.30
C PRO A 61 1.04 5.65 -13.41
N LYS A 62 0.72 6.33 -14.52
CA LYS A 62 0.22 5.69 -15.74
C LYS A 62 1.31 4.86 -16.39
#